data_AF-A0A816U1J8-F1
#
_entry.id   AF-A0A816U1J8-F1
#
_cell.length_a   1.000
_cell.length_b   1.000
_cell.length_c   1.000
_cell.angle_alpha   90.00
_cell.angle_beta   90.00
_cell.angle_gamma   90.00
#
_symmetry.space_group_name_H-M   'P 1'
#
loop_
_entity.id
_entity.type
_entity.pdbx_description
1 polymer ?
#
loop_
_entity_poly.entity_id
_entity_poly.type
_entity_poly.pdbx_seq_one_letter_code
_entity_poly.pdbx_strand_id
1 'polypeptide(L)'
;MYSSKESSIQSNYGQLDADDTNGVGPENIFWNSTPDHGVYFVCFQQYRFSLDASPMNPIVATVEVKQMQQVIRTFNKTFTSPGSTENKCNNMLDTYLGSITY
;
A
#
# COMPACT_ATOMS: atom_id res chain seq x y z
N MET A 1 15.66 -2.59 -4.42
CA MET A 1 14.84 -3.79 -4.22
C MET A 1 13.98 -3.56 -3.00
N TYR A 2 12.71 -3.21 -3.19
CA TYR A 2 11.73 -3.17 -2.09
C TYR A 2 10.87 -4.42 -2.21
N SER A 3 10.94 -5.27 -1.18
CA SER A 3 10.17 -6.50 -1.05
C SER A 3 9.39 -6.36 0.25
N SER A 4 8.09 -6.63 0.21
CA SER A 4 7.32 -6.87 1.43
C SER A 4 7.86 -8.16 2.06
N LYS A 5 8.41 -8.07 3.27
CA LYS A 5 9.00 -9.18 4.05
C LYS A 5 8.23 -9.27 5.38
N GLU A 6 7.63 -10.37 5.88
CA GLU A 6 7.75 -11.83 5.67
C GLU A 6 6.52 -12.57 6.29
N SER A 7 6.29 -13.85 5.93
CA SER A 7 6.21 -14.98 6.89
C SER A 7 6.52 -16.31 6.16
N SER A 8 6.92 -17.36 6.90
CA SER A 8 7.67 -18.56 6.49
C SER A 8 6.96 -19.60 5.59
N ILE A 9 6.08 -19.15 4.71
CA ILE A 9 5.54 -19.93 3.58
C ILE A 9 5.83 -19.08 2.36
N GLN A 10 6.24 -19.70 1.26
CA GLN A 10 6.67 -19.06 0.03
C GLN A 10 5.50 -18.30 -0.61
N SER A 11 5.12 -17.15 -0.03
CA SER A 11 4.04 -16.34 -0.55
C SER A 11 4.52 -15.67 -1.83
N ASN A 12 3.63 -15.57 -2.81
CA ASN A 12 3.95 -15.02 -4.13
C ASN A 12 4.02 -13.49 -4.13
N TYR A 13 4.44 -12.88 -3.00
CA TYR A 13 4.52 -11.45 -2.68
C TYR A 13 4.19 -10.56 -3.87
N GLY A 14 3.02 -9.90 -3.83
CA GLY A 14 2.56 -9.04 -4.91
C GLY A 14 3.67 -8.12 -5.42
N GLN A 15 3.73 -7.93 -6.72
CA GLN A 15 4.73 -7.13 -7.39
C GLN A 15 4.34 -5.66 -7.31
N LEU A 16 5.25 -4.83 -6.81
CA LEU A 16 5.12 -3.37 -6.87
C LEU A 16 5.38 -2.93 -8.32
N ASP A 17 4.47 -2.17 -8.92
CA ASP A 17 4.66 -1.58 -10.25
C ASP A 17 5.50 -0.29 -10.17
N ALA A 18 6.67 -0.36 -9.52
CA ALA A 18 7.61 0.76 -9.42
C ALA A 18 7.89 1.34 -10.82
N ASP A 19 7.24 2.44 -11.17
CA ASP A 19 7.41 3.12 -12.46
C ASP A 19 8.71 3.95 -12.46
N ASP A 20 9.83 3.27 -12.20
CA ASP A 20 11.16 3.81 -11.92
C ASP A 20 11.83 4.49 -13.14
N THR A 21 11.04 4.85 -14.16
CA THR A 21 11.55 5.48 -15.39
C THR A 21 11.05 6.91 -15.62
N ASN A 22 9.85 7.32 -15.17
CA ASN A 22 9.31 8.65 -15.51
C ASN A 22 8.35 9.29 -14.48
N GLY A 23 8.04 8.65 -13.35
CA GLY A 23 6.95 9.11 -12.48
C GLY A 23 7.26 9.05 -10.99
N VAL A 24 6.62 9.93 -10.23
CA VAL A 24 6.37 9.75 -8.80
C VAL A 24 4.85 9.52 -8.71
N GLY A 25 4.42 8.35 -9.19
CA GLY A 25 3.00 7.99 -9.25
C GLY A 25 2.48 7.39 -7.94
N PRO A 26 1.16 7.24 -7.78
CA PRO A 26 0.62 6.25 -6.85
C PRO A 26 1.04 4.85 -7.33
N GLU A 27 1.92 4.21 -6.57
CA GLU A 27 2.36 2.83 -6.82
C GLU A 27 1.23 1.83 -6.48
N ASN A 28 1.05 0.84 -7.33
CA ASN A 28 0.14 -0.30 -7.17
C ASN A 28 0.91 -1.59 -6.84
N ILE A 29 0.17 -2.55 -6.28
CA ILE A 29 0.64 -3.91 -6.07
C ILE A 29 -0.25 -4.85 -6.87
N PHE A 30 0.34 -5.68 -7.72
CA PHE A 30 -0.37 -6.64 -8.55
C PHE A 30 0.18 -8.06 -8.37
N TRP A 31 -0.67 -9.05 -8.63
CA TRP A 31 -0.27 -10.46 -8.59
C TRP A 31 -0.41 -11.07 -9.98
N ASN A 32 0.65 -11.73 -10.47
CA ASN A 32 0.63 -12.46 -11.75
C ASN A 32 -0.02 -13.85 -11.65
N SER A 33 -0.28 -14.31 -10.42
CA SER A 33 -0.94 -15.57 -10.09
C SER A 33 -1.89 -15.32 -8.93
N THR A 34 -2.87 -16.19 -8.71
CA THR A 34 -3.74 -16.16 -7.53
C THR A 34 -2.93 -15.93 -6.24
N PRO A 35 -3.17 -14.84 -5.47
CA PRO A 35 -2.56 -14.64 -4.16
C PRO A 35 -2.89 -15.79 -3.22
N ASP A 36 -2.06 -16.02 -2.21
CA ASP A 36 -2.38 -16.99 -1.16
C ASP A 36 -3.63 -16.55 -0.39
N HIS A 37 -4.44 -17.51 0.06
CA HIS A 37 -5.57 -17.18 0.93
C HIS A 37 -5.09 -16.64 2.28
N GLY A 38 -5.76 -15.59 2.77
CA GLY A 38 -5.39 -14.99 4.04
C GLY A 38 -5.80 -13.54 4.20
N VAL A 39 -5.33 -12.93 5.29
CA VAL A 39 -5.55 -11.52 5.60
C VAL A 39 -4.38 -10.69 5.06
N TYR A 40 -4.69 -9.71 4.23
CA TYR A 40 -3.75 -8.74 3.71
C TYR A 40 -4.00 -7.40 4.35
N PHE A 41 -2.94 -6.78 4.88
CA PHE A 41 -2.97 -5.41 5.38
C PHE A 41 -2.68 -4.43 4.24
N VAL A 42 -3.45 -3.36 4.20
CA VAL A 42 -3.31 -2.27 3.23
C VAL A 42 -2.79 -1.05 3.96
N CYS A 43 -1.60 -0.59 3.58
CA CYS A 43 -0.97 0.62 4.11
C CYS A 43 -0.62 1.58 2.97
N PHE A 44 -0.67 2.88 3.24
CA PHE A 44 -0.28 3.92 2.28
C PHE A 44 1.14 4.42 2.56
N GLN A 45 2.05 4.28 1.60
CA GLN A 45 3.44 4.72 1.76
C GLN A 45 3.64 6.13 1.20
N GLN A 46 3.99 7.10 2.07
CA GLN A 46 4.29 8.48 1.69
C GLN A 46 5.75 8.66 1.22
N TYR A 47 6.26 7.78 0.37
CA TYR A 47 7.66 7.81 -0.04
C TYR A 47 7.90 8.86 -1.14
N ARG A 48 8.90 9.72 -0.94
CA ARG A 48 9.34 10.76 -1.90
C ARG A 48 8.25 11.74 -2.34
N PHE A 49 7.26 11.99 -1.50
CA PHE A 49 6.37 13.14 -1.69
C PHE A 49 7.19 14.44 -1.58
N SER A 50 6.88 15.44 -2.41
CA SER A 50 7.58 16.73 -2.40
C SER A 50 7.33 17.54 -1.12
N LEU A 51 6.22 17.27 -0.44
CA LEU A 51 5.84 17.81 0.86
C LEU A 51 5.32 16.68 1.74
N ASP A 52 5.83 16.60 2.97
CA ASP A 52 5.31 15.66 3.97
C ASP A 52 3.89 16.06 4.40
N ALA A 53 3.07 15.05 4.74
CA ALA A 53 1.77 15.29 5.32
C ALA A 53 1.88 16.08 6.63
N SER A 54 1.06 17.11 6.78
CA SER A 54 0.96 17.94 7.99
C SER A 54 -0.47 18.48 8.14
N PRO A 55 -0.86 19.08 9.28
CA PRO A 55 -2.17 19.69 9.40
C PRO A 55 -2.40 20.84 8.40
N MET A 56 -1.33 21.51 7.95
CA MET A 56 -1.38 22.59 6.96
C MET A 56 -1.31 22.09 5.52
N ASN A 57 -0.72 20.91 5.30
CA ASN A 57 -0.61 20.25 4.00
C ASN A 57 -1.13 18.81 4.11
N PRO A 58 -2.46 18.59 4.21
CA PRO A 58 -3.01 17.25 4.36
C PRO A 58 -2.87 16.46 3.05
N ILE A 59 -2.54 15.17 3.16
CA ILE A 59 -2.56 14.23 2.04
C ILE A 59 -3.83 13.39 2.13
N VAL A 60 -4.68 13.45 1.10
CA VAL A 60 -5.86 12.59 1.00
C VAL A 60 -5.53 11.41 0.08
N ALA A 61 -5.54 10.20 0.63
CA ALA A 61 -5.29 8.98 -0.12
C ALA A 61 -6.58 8.21 -0.36
N THR A 62 -6.81 7.84 -1.63
CA THR A 62 -7.83 6.86 -2.02
C THR A 62 -7.13 5.62 -2.56
N VAL A 63 -7.36 4.46 -1.96
CA VAL A 63 -6.77 3.18 -2.38
C VAL A 63 -7.89 2.21 -2.72
N GLU A 64 -7.84 1.67 -3.93
CA GLU A 64 -8.80 0.67 -4.41
C GLU A 64 -8.12 -0.71 -4.45
N VAL A 65 -8.80 -1.71 -3.90
CA VAL A 65 -8.43 -3.12 -4.07
C VAL A 65 -9.35 -3.71 -5.13
N LYS A 66 -8.74 -4.30 -6.16
CA LYS A 66 -9.45 -4.90 -7.29
C LYS A 66 -9.20 -6.40 -7.38
N GLN A 67 -10.25 -7.16 -7.66
CA GLN A 67 -10.19 -8.58 -8.02
C GLN A 67 -10.86 -8.75 -9.38
N MET A 68 -10.14 -9.33 -10.36
CA MET A 68 -10.64 -9.45 -11.74
C MET A 68 -11.17 -8.12 -12.30
N GLN A 69 -10.44 -7.02 -12.06
CA GLN A 69 -10.78 -5.63 -12.43
C GLN A 69 -12.00 -5.03 -11.71
N GLN A 70 -12.75 -5.79 -10.91
CA GLN A 70 -13.82 -5.27 -10.07
C GLN A 70 -13.25 -4.72 -8.76
N VAL A 71 -13.62 -3.48 -8.40
CA VAL A 71 -13.31 -2.91 -7.09
C VAL A 71 -14.07 -3.67 -6.02
N ILE A 72 -13.34 -4.34 -5.13
CA ILE A 72 -13.91 -5.09 -4.00
C ILE A 72 -13.87 -4.27 -2.71
N ARG A 73 -12.91 -3.34 -2.58
CA ARG A 73 -12.78 -2.43 -1.44
C ARG A 73 -12.19 -1.09 -1.89
N THR A 74 -12.62 -0.04 -1.22
CA THR A 74 -12.05 1.30 -1.34
C THR A 74 -11.75 1.81 0.06
N PHE A 75 -10.53 2.28 0.27
CA PHE A 75 -10.12 2.97 1.48
C PHE A 75 -9.93 4.45 1.17
N ASN A 76 -10.40 5.31 2.06
CA ASN A 76 -10.16 6.74 1.99
C ASN A 76 -9.65 7.20 3.36
N LYS A 77 -8.48 7.86 3.38
CA LYS A 77 -7.87 8.37 4.61
C LYS A 77 -7.14 9.68 4.34
N THR A 78 -7.30 10.62 5.26
CA THR A 78 -6.51 11.87 5.29
C THR A 78 -5.36 11.71 6.27
N PHE A 79 -4.15 12.00 5.79
CA PHE A 79 -2.93 12.04 6.59
C PHE A 79 -2.55 13.49 6.88
N THR A 80 -2.35 13.79 8.16
CA THR A 80 -1.93 15.11 8.67
C THR A 80 -0.62 15.03 9.45
N SER A 81 0.08 13.91 9.36
CA SER A 81 1.41 13.69 9.90
C SER A 81 2.25 12.88 8.89
N PRO A 82 3.58 13.04 8.88
CA PRO A 82 4.45 12.25 8.02
C PRO A 82 4.22 10.76 8.28
N GLY A 83 4.03 9.99 7.20
CA GLY A 83 3.86 8.54 7.30
C GLY A 83 5.18 7.83 7.58
N SER A 84 5.16 6.80 8.44
CA SER A 84 6.32 5.93 8.64
C SER A 84 6.69 5.21 7.34
N THR A 85 7.96 5.26 6.94
CA THR A 85 8.53 4.49 5.82
C THR A 85 8.94 3.07 6.23
N GLU A 86 8.36 2.54 7.32
CA GLU A 86 8.70 1.21 7.82
C GLU A 86 8.44 0.15 6.75
N ASN A 87 9.43 -0.72 6.53
CA ASN A 87 9.40 -1.76 5.48
C ASN A 87 8.33 -2.86 5.72
N LYS A 88 7.51 -2.77 6.78
CA LYS A 88 6.54 -3.81 7.17
C LYS A 88 5.16 -3.22 7.49
N CYS A 89 4.25 -3.26 6.51
CA CYS A 89 2.84 -2.92 6.71
C CYS A 89 2.20 -3.80 7.78
N ASN A 90 1.63 -3.17 8.81
CA ASN A 90 0.89 -3.83 9.89
C ASN A 90 -0.23 -2.90 10.40
N ASN A 91 -1.12 -3.43 11.24
CA ASN A 91 -2.31 -2.72 11.72
C ASN A 91 -2.04 -1.68 12.82
N MET A 92 -0.80 -1.52 13.28
CA MET A 92 -0.41 -0.51 14.27
C MET A 92 0.19 0.75 13.62
N LEU A 93 0.44 0.73 12.31
CA LEU A 93 1.02 1.87 11.62
C LEU A 93 0.00 3.00 11.42
N ASP A 94 0.46 4.24 11.53
CA ASP A 94 -0.34 5.42 11.16
C ASP A 94 -0.73 5.39 9.68
N THR A 95 0.06 4.72 8.84
CA THR A 95 -0.19 4.51 7.41
C THR A 95 -1.19 3.39 7.11
N TYR A 96 -1.63 2.61 8.12
CA TYR A 96 -2.62 1.55 7.95
C TYR A 96 -3.98 2.12 7.51
N LEU A 97 -4.52 1.55 6.44
CA LEU A 97 -5.83 1.90 5.88
C LEU A 97 -6.90 0.88 6.29
N GLY A 98 -6.54 -0.40 6.35
CA GLY A 98 -7.47 -1.49 6.63
C GLY A 98 -6.93 -2.84 6.17
N SER A 99 -7.79 -3.85 6.18
CA SER A 99 -7.45 -5.20 5.75
C SER A 99 -8.47 -5.76 4.78
N ILE A 100 -8.04 -6.72 3.99
CA ILE A 100 -8.88 -7.53 3.10
C ILE A 100 -8.62 -9.01 3.36
N THR A 101 -9.61 -9.83 3.10
CA THR A 101 -9.46 -11.29 3.06
C THR A 101 -9.57 -11.73 1.60
N TYR A 102 -8.60 -12.54 1.16
CA TYR A 102 -8.60 -13.21 -0.14
C TYR A 102 -8.73 -14.72 0.04
#